data_AF-A0A151WNT0-F1
#
_entry.id   AF-A0A151WNT0-F1
#
_cell.length_a   1.000
_cell.length_b   1.000
_cell.length_c   1.000
_cell.angle_alpha   90.00
_cell.angle_beta   90.00
_cell.angle_gamma   90.00
#
_symmetry.space_group_name_H-M   'P 1'
#
loop_
_entity.id
_entity.type
_entity.pdbx_description
1 polymer ?
#
loop_
_entity_poly.entity_id
_entity_poly.type
_entity_poly.pdbx_seq_one_letter_code
_entity_poly.pdbx_strand_id
1 'polypeptide(L)'
;MAESFRKTSEYNRRTAVIKGVRAERTPSEIVKFFGYPRSTVYDIVQRYAASEDPDLNPLDYYVWGVVERVINKARHPNVASLQAAIEAAFMKMDRAQLQRACSRFRNRIEAVIEAQGGYIE
;
A
#
# COMPACT_ATOMS: atom_id res chain seq x y z
N MET A 1 -30.73 -8.39 6.13
CA MET A 1 -30.40 -8.96 4.79
C MET A 1 -30.05 -7.88 3.75
N ALA A 2 -30.86 -6.84 3.55
CA ALA A 2 -30.55 -5.81 2.53
C ALA A 2 -29.19 -5.08 2.73
N GLU A 3 -28.77 -4.90 3.98
CA GLU A 3 -27.53 -4.21 4.34
C GLU A 3 -26.26 -5.04 4.07
N SER A 4 -26.33 -6.36 4.28
CA SER A 4 -25.23 -7.27 3.93
C SER A 4 -25.04 -7.36 2.42
N PHE A 5 -26.13 -7.39 1.64
CA PHE A 5 -26.05 -7.34 0.17
C PHE A 5 -25.49 -6.01 -0.35
N ARG A 6 -25.85 -4.87 0.27
CA ARG A 6 -25.25 -3.57 -0.07
C ARG A 6 -23.75 -3.56 0.17
N LYS A 7 -23.28 -3.99 1.36
CA LYS A 7 -21.84 -4.06 1.69
C LYS A 7 -21.06 -4.96 0.71
N THR A 8 -21.59 -6.13 0.37
CA THR A 8 -20.97 -7.03 -0.62
C THR A 8 -20.93 -6.39 -2.01
N SER A 9 -22.00 -5.72 -2.43
CA SER A 9 -22.04 -5.05 -3.74
C SER A 9 -21.07 -3.87 -3.84
N GLU A 10 -20.86 -3.15 -2.74
CA GLU A 10 -19.92 -2.03 -2.66
C GLU A 10 -18.47 -2.51 -2.63
N TYR A 11 -18.21 -3.57 -1.86
CA TYR A 11 -16.92 -4.27 -1.86
C TYR A 11 -16.54 -4.75 -3.27
N ASN A 12 -17.46 -5.42 -3.95
CA ASN A 12 -17.24 -5.92 -5.32
C ASN A 12 -16.94 -4.78 -6.31
N ARG A 13 -17.64 -3.64 -6.17
CA ARG A 13 -17.39 -2.43 -6.97
C ARG A 13 -16.00 -1.86 -6.72
N ARG A 14 -15.59 -1.71 -5.45
CA ARG A 14 -14.25 -1.25 -5.07
C ARG A 14 -13.17 -2.15 -5.65
N THR A 15 -13.30 -3.48 -5.50
CA THR A 15 -12.34 -4.44 -6.04
C THR A 15 -12.23 -4.36 -7.57
N ALA A 16 -13.36 -4.24 -8.28
CA ALA A 16 -13.36 -4.12 -9.74
C ALA A 16 -12.65 -2.84 -10.23
N VAL A 17 -12.92 -1.70 -9.59
CA VAL A 17 -12.27 -0.42 -9.92
C VAL A 17 -10.77 -0.49 -9.67
N ILE A 18 -10.33 -0.98 -8.51
CA ILE A 18 -8.90 -1.11 -8.17
C ILE A 18 -8.18 -2.03 -9.17
N LYS A 19 -8.79 -3.15 -9.56
CA LYS A 19 -8.23 -4.02 -10.61
C LYS A 19 -8.09 -3.30 -11.96
N GLY A 20 -9.04 -2.44 -12.31
CA GLY A 20 -8.95 -1.59 -13.51
C GLY A 20 -7.77 -0.62 -13.44
N VAL A 21 -7.58 0.06 -12.31
CA VAL A 21 -6.45 0.98 -12.10
C VAL A 21 -5.11 0.25 -12.19
N ARG A 22 -4.98 -0.91 -11.54
CA ARG A 22 -3.77 -1.76 -11.59
C ARG A 22 -3.48 -2.31 -12.99
N ALA A 23 -4.48 -2.40 -13.84
CA ALA A 23 -4.34 -2.75 -15.26
C ALA A 23 -4.15 -1.50 -16.14
N GLU A 24 -3.73 -0.37 -15.55
CA GLU A 24 -3.40 0.90 -16.21
C GLU A 24 -4.56 1.52 -17.00
N ARG A 25 -5.81 1.19 -16.66
CA ARG A 25 -6.99 1.82 -17.27
C ARG A 25 -7.25 3.18 -16.65
N THR A 26 -7.62 4.14 -17.48
CA THR A 26 -8.07 5.45 -17.01
C THR A 26 -9.42 5.35 -16.29
N PRO A 27 -9.73 6.27 -15.34
CA PRO A 27 -11.03 6.29 -14.68
C PRO A 27 -12.22 6.35 -15.65
N SER A 28 -12.06 7.03 -16.79
CA SER A 28 -13.10 7.12 -17.82
C SER A 28 -13.35 5.78 -18.53
N GLU A 29 -12.30 5.00 -18.80
CA GLU A 29 -12.43 3.65 -19.35
C GLU A 29 -13.08 2.69 -18.35
N ILE A 30 -12.74 2.81 -17.06
CA ILE A 30 -13.36 2.02 -15.99
C ILE A 30 -14.86 2.34 -15.88
N VAL A 31 -15.24 3.63 -15.93
CA VAL A 31 -16.65 4.04 -15.98
C VAL A 31 -17.37 3.41 -17.17
N LYS A 32 -16.79 3.50 -18.37
CA LYS A 32 -17.39 2.95 -19.59
C LYS A 32 -17.52 1.43 -19.55
N PHE A 33 -16.52 0.73 -19.02
CA PHE A 33 -16.46 -0.73 -19.00
C PHE A 33 -17.42 -1.35 -17.98
N PHE A 34 -17.46 -0.81 -16.75
CA PHE A 34 -18.28 -1.37 -15.68
C PHE A 34 -19.67 -0.72 -15.55
N GLY A 35 -19.91 0.42 -16.21
CA GLY A 35 -21.17 1.15 -16.12
C GLY A 35 -21.45 1.77 -14.75
N TYR A 36 -20.42 1.92 -13.91
CA TYR A 36 -20.56 2.52 -12.59
C TYR A 36 -20.67 4.05 -12.67
N PRO A 37 -21.35 4.71 -11.72
CA PRO A 37 -21.42 6.17 -11.68
C PRO A 37 -20.01 6.79 -11.65
N ARG A 38 -19.81 7.87 -12.42
CA ARG A 38 -18.53 8.57 -12.51
C ARG A 38 -18.02 9.00 -11.13
N SER A 39 -18.88 9.55 -10.29
CA SER A 39 -18.53 9.93 -8.91
C SER A 39 -17.97 8.76 -8.10
N THR A 40 -18.61 7.59 -8.17
CA THR A 40 -18.16 6.38 -7.47
C THR A 40 -16.78 5.93 -7.94
N VAL A 41 -16.52 5.91 -9.24
CA VAL A 41 -15.21 5.49 -9.77
C VAL A 41 -14.12 6.47 -9.32
N TYR A 42 -14.36 7.78 -9.44
CA TYR A 42 -13.37 8.79 -9.06
C TYR A 42 -13.09 8.81 -7.56
N ASP A 43 -14.11 8.66 -6.70
CA ASP A 43 -13.91 8.54 -5.24
C ASP A 43 -13.10 7.29 -4.88
N ILE A 44 -13.39 6.14 -5.48
CA ILE A 44 -12.60 4.91 -5.23
C ILE A 44 -11.16 5.07 -5.71
N VAL A 45 -10.94 5.65 -6.89
CA VAL A 45 -9.59 5.90 -7.43
C VAL A 45 -8.80 6.83 -6.51
N GLN A 46 -9.41 7.92 -6.05
CA GLN A 46 -8.77 8.87 -5.14
C GLN A 46 -8.41 8.21 -3.80
N ARG A 47 -9.35 7.46 -3.20
CA ARG A 47 -9.09 6.72 -1.96
C ARG A 47 -8.03 5.63 -2.13
N TYR A 48 -8.00 4.98 -3.30
CA TYR A 48 -6.98 3.99 -3.61
C TYR A 48 -5.61 4.64 -3.74
N ALA A 49 -5.48 5.75 -4.47
CA ALA A 49 -4.24 6.49 -4.58
C ALA A 49 -3.71 6.93 -3.20
N ALA A 50 -4.59 7.44 -2.33
CA ALA A 50 -4.22 7.80 -0.96
C ALA A 50 -3.81 6.60 -0.09
N SER A 51 -4.30 5.39 -0.40
CA SER A 51 -3.90 4.17 0.32
C SER A 51 -2.57 3.57 -0.15
N GLU A 52 -2.07 4.00 -1.31
CA GLU A 52 -0.77 3.57 -1.86
C GLU A 52 0.36 4.55 -1.45
N ASP A 53 0.09 5.41 -0.47
CA ASP A 53 1.08 6.33 0.08
C ASP A 53 2.16 5.56 0.85
N PRO A 54 3.43 5.56 0.41
CA PRO A 54 4.51 4.86 1.09
C PRO A 54 4.73 5.37 2.53
N ASP A 55 4.36 6.63 2.80
CA ASP A 55 4.41 7.22 4.13
C ASP A 55 3.43 6.56 5.12
N LEU A 56 2.43 5.85 4.61
CA LEU A 56 1.42 5.15 5.38
C LEU A 56 1.58 3.63 5.33
N ASN A 57 2.70 3.11 4.80
CA ASN A 57 2.99 1.68 4.83
C ASN A 57 4.24 1.37 5.67
N PRO A 58 4.11 0.67 6.82
CA PRO A 58 5.27 0.28 7.65
C PRO A 58 6.33 -0.54 6.91
N LEU A 59 5.94 -1.26 5.85
CA LEU A 59 6.91 -1.94 5.00
C LEU A 59 7.82 -0.96 4.27
N ASP A 60 7.24 0.11 3.73
CA ASP A 60 7.94 1.10 2.89
C ASP A 60 8.72 2.11 3.75
N TYR A 61 8.09 2.75 4.74
CA TYR A 61 8.77 3.79 5.54
C TYR A 61 9.77 3.23 6.58
N TYR A 62 9.82 1.91 6.80
CA TYR A 62 10.69 1.32 7.82
C TYR A 62 11.35 0.00 7.43
N VAL A 63 10.56 -1.04 7.19
CA VAL A 63 11.09 -2.42 7.06
C VAL A 63 12.08 -2.52 5.90
N TRP A 64 11.75 -1.94 4.75
CA TRP A 64 12.66 -1.94 3.61
C TRP A 64 13.97 -1.22 3.91
N GLY A 65 13.93 -0.06 4.57
CA GLY A 65 15.14 0.66 4.97
C GLY A 65 16.00 -0.13 5.98
N VAL A 66 15.42 -1.01 6.79
CA VAL A 66 16.20 -1.92 7.65
C VAL A 66 16.82 -3.05 6.83
N VAL A 67 16.04 -3.72 5.99
CA VAL A 67 16.50 -4.83 5.16
C VAL A 67 17.60 -4.37 4.21
N GLU A 68 17.38 -3.25 3.50
CA GLU A 68 18.35 -2.64 2.58
C GLU A 68 19.69 -2.38 3.26
N ARG A 69 19.69 -1.77 4.46
CA ARG A 69 20.90 -1.53 5.25
C ARG A 69 21.63 -2.79 5.68
N VAL A 70 20.94 -3.92 5.80
CA VAL A 70 21.55 -5.20 6.16
C VAL A 70 22.14 -5.89 4.93
N ILE A 71 21.36 -5.99 3.85
CA ILE A 71 21.78 -6.71 2.63
C ILE A 71 22.94 -5.98 1.93
N ASN A 72 22.91 -4.65 1.88
CA ASN A 72 23.91 -3.86 1.15
C ASN A 72 25.28 -3.80 1.85
N LYS A 73 25.45 -4.42 3.03
CA LYS A 73 26.76 -4.59 3.68
C LYS A 73 27.66 -5.59 2.98
N ALA A 74 27.10 -6.46 2.14
CA ALA A 74 27.83 -7.47 1.40
C ALA A 74 27.46 -7.41 -0.08
N ARG A 75 28.42 -7.77 -0.94
CA ARG A 75 28.14 -7.96 -2.37
C ARG A 75 27.53 -9.34 -2.59
N HIS A 76 26.44 -9.39 -3.35
CA HIS A 76 25.81 -10.65 -3.74
C HIS A 76 26.22 -11.04 -5.16
N PRO A 77 26.82 -12.24 -5.37
CA PRO A 77 27.33 -12.66 -6.68
C PRO A 77 26.23 -13.06 -7.67
N ASN A 78 25.02 -13.35 -7.18
CA ASN A 78 23.88 -13.76 -8.00
C ASN A 78 22.55 -13.50 -7.26
N VAL A 79 21.45 -13.63 -8.00
CA VAL A 79 20.09 -13.40 -7.50
C VAL A 79 19.74 -14.34 -6.35
N ALA A 80 20.17 -15.61 -6.38
CA ALA A 80 19.87 -16.56 -5.31
C ALA A 80 20.53 -16.15 -3.98
N SER A 81 21.78 -15.67 -4.03
CA SER A 81 22.47 -15.13 -2.84
C SER A 81 21.79 -13.88 -2.29
N LEU A 82 21.33 -13.00 -3.18
CA LEU A 82 20.57 -11.80 -2.78
C LEU A 82 19.23 -12.18 -2.13
N GLN A 83 18.47 -13.07 -2.76
CA GLN A 83 17.19 -13.54 -2.24
C GLN A 83 17.36 -14.17 -0.85
N ALA A 84 18.33 -15.07 -0.68
CA ALA A 84 18.61 -15.70 0.61
C ALA A 84 18.99 -14.67 1.68
N ALA A 85 19.74 -13.62 1.31
CA ALA A 85 20.09 -12.55 2.24
C ALA A 85 18.88 -11.69 2.64
N ILE A 86 17.98 -11.40 1.70
CA ILE A 86 16.72 -10.71 1.97
C ILE A 86 15.87 -11.53 2.94
N GLU A 87 15.62 -12.81 2.63
CA GLU A 87 14.84 -13.72 3.49
C GLU A 87 15.44 -13.82 4.91
N ALA A 88 16.77 -13.96 5.00
CA ALA A 88 17.46 -13.99 6.29
C ALA A 88 17.35 -12.67 7.07
N ALA A 89 17.37 -11.52 6.39
CA ALA A 89 17.19 -10.21 7.02
C ALA A 89 15.77 -10.05 7.59
N PHE A 90 14.74 -10.48 6.86
CA PHE A 90 13.36 -10.52 7.36
C PHE A 90 13.22 -11.43 8.59
N MET A 91 13.78 -12.65 8.53
CA MET A 91 13.68 -13.62 9.63
C MET A 91 14.40 -13.17 10.91
N LYS A 92 15.43 -12.33 10.80
CA LYS A 92 16.17 -11.78 11.94
C LYS A 92 15.51 -10.55 12.55
N MET A 93 14.52 -9.95 11.88
CA MET A 93 13.84 -8.76 12.41
C MET A 93 12.99 -9.15 13.62
N ASP A 94 13.25 -8.52 14.76
CA ASP A 94 12.57 -8.88 16.00
C ASP A 94 11.17 -8.26 16.06
N ARG A 95 10.29 -8.89 16.84
CA ARG A 95 8.90 -8.44 17.02
C ARG A 95 8.83 -7.01 17.59
N ALA A 96 9.75 -6.62 18.46
CA ALA A 96 9.75 -5.30 19.08
C ALA A 96 10.10 -4.20 18.06
N GLN A 97 10.98 -4.47 17.09
CA GLN A 97 11.26 -3.59 15.96
C GLN A 97 10.00 -3.35 15.13
N LEU A 98 9.27 -4.42 14.79
CA LEU A 98 8.02 -4.31 14.04
C LEU A 98 6.94 -3.56 14.83
N GLN A 99 6.81 -3.82 16.13
CA GLN A 99 5.88 -3.10 17.00
C GLN A 99 6.17 -1.60 17.04
N ARG A 100 7.45 -1.22 17.16
CA ARG A 100 7.88 0.19 17.12
C ARG A 100 7.61 0.84 15.76
N ALA A 101 7.80 0.11 14.66
CA ALA A 101 7.43 0.61 13.33
C ALA A 101 5.93 0.89 13.26
N CYS A 102 5.10 -0.11 13.59
CA CYS A 102 3.64 0.02 13.56
C CYS A 102 3.11 1.09 14.51
N SER A 103 3.73 1.32 15.68
CA SER A 103 3.28 2.37 16.60
C SER A 103 3.44 3.78 16.02
N ARG A 104 4.31 3.98 15.03
CA ARG A 104 4.49 5.28 14.34
C ARG A 104 3.37 5.58 13.34
N PHE A 105 2.57 4.57 12.95
CA PHE A 105 1.55 4.72 11.91
C PHE A 105 0.54 5.82 12.23
N ARG A 106 0.09 5.93 13.50
CA ARG A 106 -0.84 6.99 13.91
C ARG A 106 -0.25 8.39 13.69
N ASN A 107 0.96 8.63 14.20
CA ASN A 107 1.59 9.94 14.07
C ASN A 107 1.87 10.29 12.60
N ARG A 108 2.19 9.28 11.76
CA ARG A 108 2.36 9.49 10.32
C ARG A 108 1.03 9.85 9.63
N ILE A 109 -0.08 9.21 9.98
CA ILE A 109 -1.41 9.64 9.50
C ILE A 109 -1.67 11.09 9.87
N GLU A 110 -1.43 11.48 11.13
CA GLU A 110 -1.65 12.85 11.59
C GLU A 110 -0.80 13.86 10.80
N ALA A 111 0.47 13.54 10.53
CA ALA A 111 1.35 14.36 9.72
C ALA A 111 0.91 14.44 8.24
N VAL A 112 0.45 13.35 7.63
CA VAL A 112 -0.13 13.39 6.26
C VAL A 112 -1.39 14.25 6.22
N ILE A 113 -2.24 14.19 7.26
CA ILE A 113 -3.43 15.05 7.37
C ILE A 113 -3.01 16.53 7.47
N GLU A 114 -2.02 16.85 8.29
CA GLU A 114 -1.48 18.21 8.43
C GLU A 114 -0.88 18.72 7.12
N ALA A 115 -0.19 17.85 6.39
CA ALA A 115 0.34 18.10 5.05
C ALA A 115 -0.73 18.09 3.94
N GLN A 116 -2.02 17.94 4.28
CA GLN A 116 -3.13 17.87 3.34
C GLN A 116 -2.97 16.78 2.26
N GLY A 117 -2.42 15.62 2.64
CA GLY A 117 -2.09 14.53 1.72
C GLY A 117 -0.74 14.69 1.02
N GLY A 118 0.08 15.66 1.44
CA GLY A 118 1.44 15.83 0.97
C GLY A 118 2.44 14.85 1.59
N TYR A 119 3.62 14.78 0.99
CA TYR A 119 4.76 13.97 1.44
C TYR A 119 5.26 14.38 2.83
N ILE A 120 5.71 13.41 3.64
CA ILE A 120 6.29 13.64 4.96
C ILE A 120 7.57 12.81 5.17
N GLU A 121 8.52 13.29 5.98
CA GLU A 121 9.76 12.55 6.31
C GLU A 121 9.59 11.59 7.50
#